data_AF-A0A090X9H1-F1
#
_entry.id   AF-A0A090X9H1-F1
#
_cell.length_a   1.000
_cell.length_b   1.000
_cell.length_c   1.000
_cell.angle_alpha   90.00
_cell.angle_beta   90.00
_cell.angle_gamma   90.00
#
_symmetry.space_group_name_H-M   'P 1'
#
loop_
_entity.id
_entity.type
_entity.pdbx_description
1 polymer ?
#
loop_
_entity_poly.entity_id
_entity_poly.type
_entity_poly.pdbx_seq_one_letter_code
_entity_poly.pdbx_strand_id
1 'polypeptide(L)'
;MALRMNVALCLVLTITFVCADFRKADTYVSQVSHAIRLLFFEPQEYYVVGGTFVEDPLLPKANMSFMCGNVRTFKEEKATRTKDTLFFLNRRFWSTRVKNNWYEANYRVTFGQSEGYSSPNYMNLFNLFGNKTHRGTMYLLLSDVDSCALLYH
;
A
#
# COMPACT_ATOMS: atom_id res chain seq x y z
N MET A 1 -35.35 -13.85 23.44
CA MET A 1 -33.90 -13.94 23.69
C MET A 1 -33.27 -14.73 22.57
N ALA A 2 -32.70 -14.05 21.57
CA ALA A 2 -32.06 -14.70 20.44
C ALA A 2 -30.56 -14.80 20.71
N LEU A 3 -30.07 -16.02 20.97
CA LEU A 3 -28.64 -16.30 21.01
C LEU A 3 -28.11 -16.20 19.57
N ARG A 4 -27.41 -15.12 19.25
CA ARG A 4 -26.61 -15.04 18.04
C ARG A 4 -25.33 -15.83 18.29
N MET A 5 -25.32 -17.07 17.84
CA MET A 5 -24.12 -17.90 17.77
C MET A 5 -23.26 -17.35 16.64
N ASN A 6 -22.34 -16.44 16.97
CA ASN A 6 -21.24 -16.11 16.08
C ASN A 6 -20.42 -17.40 15.92
N VAL A 7 -20.63 -18.09 14.80
CA VAL A 7 -19.68 -19.06 14.28
C VAL A 7 -18.45 -18.23 13.92
N ALA A 8 -17.64 -17.95 14.93
CA ALA A 8 -16.23 -17.74 14.73
C ALA A 8 -15.79 -18.95 13.93
N LEU A 9 -15.53 -18.74 12.66
CA LEU A 9 -14.83 -19.65 11.78
C LEU A 9 -13.37 -19.72 12.26
N CYS A 10 -13.17 -20.07 13.54
CA CYS A 10 -12.06 -20.85 13.99
C CYS A 10 -12.26 -22.23 13.36
N LEU A 11 -12.02 -22.30 12.04
CA LEU A 11 -11.38 -23.45 11.45
C LEU A 11 -10.09 -23.63 12.25
N VAL A 12 -10.24 -24.32 13.37
CA VAL A 12 -9.24 -25.20 13.92
C VAL A 12 -8.96 -26.16 12.79
N LEU A 13 -8.09 -25.70 11.88
CA LEU A 13 -7.26 -26.53 11.05
C LEU A 13 -6.45 -27.34 12.06
N THR A 14 -7.06 -28.41 12.58
CA THR A 14 -6.33 -29.63 12.89
C THR A 14 -5.64 -29.98 11.59
N ILE A 15 -4.41 -29.48 11.46
CA ILE A 15 -3.46 -29.80 10.42
C ILE A 15 -3.22 -31.30 10.55
N THR A 16 -4.05 -32.08 9.86
CA THR A 16 -3.69 -33.44 9.48
C THR A 16 -2.48 -33.28 8.59
N PHE A 17 -1.31 -33.49 9.20
CA PHE A 17 0.02 -33.47 8.62
C PHE A 17 0.13 -34.51 7.51
N VAL A 18 -0.42 -34.20 6.34
CA VAL A 18 0.14 -34.68 5.08
C VAL A 18 1.35 -33.79 4.86
N CYS A 19 2.57 -34.37 4.89
CA CYS A 19 3.80 -33.71 4.47
C CYS A 19 3.74 -33.39 2.97
N ALA A 20 2.78 -32.57 2.55
CA ALA A 20 2.88 -31.85 1.30
C ALA A 20 4.01 -30.83 1.49
N ASP A 21 4.93 -30.78 0.54
CA ASP A 21 6.04 -29.84 0.54
C ASP A 21 5.51 -28.41 0.33
N PHE A 22 4.94 -27.84 1.41
CA PHE A 22 4.34 -26.52 1.43
C PHE A 22 5.37 -25.40 1.27
N ARG A 23 6.67 -25.72 1.20
CA ARG A 23 7.74 -24.72 1.03
C ARG A 23 7.53 -23.87 -0.22
N LYS A 24 7.05 -24.47 -1.31
CA LYS A 24 6.74 -23.74 -2.55
C LYS A 24 5.58 -22.77 -2.36
N ALA A 25 4.51 -23.21 -1.68
CA ALA A 25 3.36 -22.37 -1.41
C ALA A 25 3.70 -21.23 -0.43
N ASP A 26 4.45 -21.53 0.63
CA ASP A 26 4.95 -20.55 1.59
C ASP A 26 5.86 -19.50 0.93
N THR A 27 6.81 -19.96 0.10
CA THR A 27 7.66 -19.06 -0.68
C THR A 27 6.84 -18.18 -1.61
N TYR A 28 5.86 -18.75 -2.31
CA TYR A 28 4.98 -17.98 -3.20
C TYR A 28 4.19 -16.91 -2.45
N VAL A 29 3.55 -17.29 -1.34
CA VAL A 29 2.78 -16.35 -0.49
C VAL A 29 3.68 -15.23 0.01
N SER A 30 4.86 -15.56 0.52
CA SER A 30 5.85 -14.59 1.00
C SER A 30 6.35 -13.64 -0.10
N GLN A 31 6.55 -14.14 -1.32
CA GLN A 31 6.98 -13.30 -2.44
C GLN A 31 5.86 -12.35 -2.89
N VAL A 32 4.64 -12.85 -3.02
CA VAL A 32 3.47 -12.06 -3.43
C VAL A 32 3.12 -11.02 -2.38
N SER A 33 3.17 -11.37 -1.09
CA SER A 33 2.79 -10.46 0.00
C SER A 33 3.72 -9.25 0.15
N HIS A 34 4.93 -9.32 -0.42
CA HIS A 34 5.90 -8.23 -0.42
C HIS A 34 6.09 -7.58 -1.81
N ALA A 35 5.40 -8.05 -2.84
CA ALA A 35 5.54 -7.50 -4.19
C ALA A 35 4.74 -6.19 -4.34
N ILE A 36 5.34 -5.07 -3.97
CA ILE A 36 4.67 -3.77 -3.86
C ILE A 36 4.03 -3.26 -5.16
N ARG A 37 4.55 -3.70 -6.31
CA ARG A 37 4.00 -3.34 -7.62
C ARG A 37 2.59 -3.91 -7.83
N LEU A 38 2.24 -5.00 -7.14
CA LEU A 38 0.91 -5.61 -7.24
C LEU A 38 -0.20 -4.68 -6.71
N LEU A 39 0.11 -3.79 -5.76
CA LEU A 39 -0.82 -2.75 -5.29
C LEU A 39 -1.24 -1.74 -6.38
N PHE A 40 -0.58 -1.74 -7.53
CA PHE A 40 -0.84 -0.86 -8.67
C PHE A 40 -1.27 -1.65 -9.91
N PHE A 41 -1.56 -2.95 -9.75
CA PHE A 41 -1.93 -3.80 -10.88
C PHE A 41 -3.23 -3.32 -11.52
N GLU A 42 -4.24 -3.04 -10.70
CA GLU A 42 -5.46 -2.34 -11.08
C GLU A 42 -5.58 -1.03 -10.29
N PRO A 43 -6.33 -0.02 -10.79
CA PRO A 43 -6.63 1.16 -10.00
C PRO A 43 -7.38 0.78 -8.73
N GLN A 44 -6.81 1.12 -7.56
CA GLN A 44 -7.38 0.73 -6.28
C GLN A 44 -7.43 1.90 -5.31
N GLU A 45 -8.46 1.91 -4.45
CA GLU A 45 -8.65 2.89 -3.39
C GLU A 45 -8.61 2.18 -2.03
N TYR A 46 -7.64 2.55 -1.20
CA TYR A 46 -7.47 2.06 0.16
C TYR A 46 -7.80 3.17 1.16
N TYR A 47 -8.36 2.79 2.30
CA TYR A 47 -8.60 3.70 3.41
C TYR A 47 -7.53 3.52 4.49
N VAL A 48 -7.01 4.62 5.02
CA VAL A 48 -6.05 4.61 6.11
C VAL A 48 -6.80 4.36 7.42
N VAL A 49 -6.79 3.09 7.87
CA VAL A 49 -7.49 2.65 9.09
C VAL A 49 -6.66 2.81 10.36
N GLY A 50 -5.34 2.92 10.25
CA GLY A 50 -4.46 3.06 11.41
C GLY A 50 -3.01 3.35 11.01
N GLY A 51 -2.23 3.79 11.98
CA GLY A 51 -0.80 4.08 11.82
C GLY A 51 -0.18 4.54 13.13
N THR A 52 1.15 4.57 13.16
CA THR A 52 1.94 4.97 14.34
C THR A 52 2.27 6.46 14.36
N PHE A 53 1.92 7.20 13.29
CA PHE A 53 2.17 8.63 13.18
C PHE A 53 0.89 9.43 13.38
N VAL A 54 1.00 10.55 14.09
CA VAL A 54 -0.09 11.52 14.22
C VAL A 54 -0.18 12.41 12.97
N GLU A 55 0.98 12.84 12.46
CA GLU A 55 1.14 13.60 11.22
C GLU A 55 1.85 12.76 10.15
N ASP A 56 1.48 12.96 8.89
CA ASP A 56 2.08 12.25 7.77
C ASP A 56 3.54 12.73 7.51
N PRO A 57 4.54 11.83 7.51
CA PRO A 57 5.95 12.21 7.31
C PRO A 57 6.25 12.76 5.90
N LEU A 58 5.39 12.49 4.91
CA LEU A 58 5.56 12.93 3.52
C LEU A 58 4.90 14.28 3.23
N LEU A 59 4.12 14.79 4.18
CA LEU A 59 3.41 16.06 4.06
C LEU A 59 4.15 17.17 4.81
N PRO A 60 4.02 18.44 4.38
CA PRO A 60 4.48 19.56 5.19
C PRO A 60 3.83 19.49 6.58
N LYS A 61 4.62 19.72 7.64
CA LYS A 61 4.13 19.79 9.03
C LYS A 61 3.02 20.85 9.13
N ALA A 62 1.77 20.40 9.12
CA ALA A 62 0.63 21.28 8.97
C ALA A 62 -0.54 20.96 9.89
N ASN A 63 -0.33 20.16 10.95
CA ASN A 63 -1.37 19.66 11.83
C ASN A 63 -2.45 18.90 11.05
N MET A 64 -2.06 18.15 10.02
CA MET A 64 -2.95 17.28 9.26
C MET A 64 -2.91 15.91 9.90
N SER A 65 -4.04 15.45 10.42
CA SER A 65 -4.12 14.09 10.92
C SER A 65 -3.92 13.13 9.76
N PHE A 66 -2.98 12.20 9.92
CA PHE A 66 -2.80 11.08 9.01
C PHE A 66 -4.04 10.17 8.99
N MET A 67 -4.80 10.16 10.10
CA MET A 67 -6.00 9.34 10.27
C MET A 67 -7.17 9.94 9.47
N CYS A 68 -8.04 9.09 8.93
CA CYS A 68 -9.15 9.46 8.02
C CYS A 68 -8.73 9.88 6.61
N GLY A 69 -7.60 9.37 6.12
CA GLY A 69 -7.18 9.52 4.73
C GLY A 69 -7.59 8.35 3.84
N ASN A 70 -7.54 8.57 2.53
CA ASN A 70 -7.62 7.54 1.50
C ASN A 70 -6.43 7.65 0.55
N VAL A 71 -6.06 6.52 -0.03
CA VAL A 71 -4.92 6.38 -0.92
C VAL A 71 -5.40 5.68 -2.18
N ARG A 72 -5.16 6.29 -3.33
CA ARG A 72 -5.48 5.71 -4.64
C ARG A 72 -4.20 5.37 -5.39
N THR A 73 -4.09 4.13 -5.82
CA THR A 73 -3.02 3.64 -6.70
C THR A 73 -3.54 3.56 -8.12
N PHE A 74 -2.72 3.92 -9.10
CA PHE A 74 -3.05 3.71 -10.51
C PHE A 74 -1.78 3.66 -11.35
N LYS A 75 -1.89 3.00 -12.51
CA LYS A 75 -0.86 2.98 -13.54
C LYS A 75 -1.39 3.61 -14.81
N GLU A 76 -0.51 4.29 -15.55
CA GLU A 76 -0.80 4.87 -16.86
C GLU A 76 0.17 4.27 -17.87
N GLU A 77 -0.36 3.73 -18.97
CA GLU A 77 0.45 3.30 -20.10
C GLU A 77 0.65 4.47 -21.05
N LYS A 78 1.88 4.99 -21.14
CA LYS A 78 2.18 6.02 -22.14
C LYS A 78 2.32 5.39 -23.52
N ALA A 79 1.56 5.92 -24.48
CA ALA A 79 1.66 5.61 -25.90
C ALA A 79 2.92 6.23 -26.54
N THR A 80 4.10 5.99 -25.95
CA THR A 80 5.39 6.40 -26.52
C THR A 80 6.10 5.22 -27.19
N ARG A 81 7.13 5.50 -28.01
CA ARG A 81 7.93 4.48 -28.72
C ARG A 81 8.53 3.42 -27.77
N THR A 82 8.81 3.81 -26.53
CA THR A 82 8.99 2.89 -25.39
C THR A 82 7.66 2.82 -24.63
N LYS A 83 7.09 1.62 -24.50
CA LYS A 83 5.93 1.36 -23.63
C LYS A 83 6.38 1.48 -22.16
N ASP A 84 6.57 2.71 -21.70
CA ASP A 84 6.92 2.97 -20.31
C ASP A 84 5.64 3.09 -19.50
N THR A 85 5.38 2.09 -18.66
CA THR A 85 4.31 2.14 -17.66
C THR A 85 4.72 3.11 -16.54
N LEU A 86 3.87 4.10 -16.30
CA LEU A 86 4.01 5.01 -15.17
C LEU A 86 3.10 4.59 -14.02
N PHE A 87 3.55 4.82 -12.79
CA PHE A 87 2.83 4.49 -11.57
C PHE A 87 2.63 5.75 -10.75
N PHE A 88 1.45 5.88 -10.16
CA PHE A 88 1.04 7.06 -9.43
C PHE A 88 0.33 6.69 -8.13
N LEU A 89 0.58 7.51 -7.12
CA LEU A 89 -0.04 7.41 -5.82
C LEU A 89 -0.70 8.76 -5.51
N ASN A 90 -2.01 8.75 -5.37
CA ASN A 90 -2.78 9.88 -4.89
C ASN A 90 -3.15 9.65 -3.44
N ARG A 91 -2.91 10.63 -2.58
CA ARG A 91 -3.23 10.54 -1.16
C ARG A 91 -4.08 11.72 -0.77
N ARG A 92 -5.19 11.45 -0.11
CA ARG A 92 -6.15 12.45 0.32
C ARG A 92 -6.35 12.36 1.83
N PHE A 93 -6.26 13.49 2.51
CA PHE A 93 -6.39 13.59 3.96
C PHE A 93 -7.34 14.71 4.33
N TRP A 94 -8.14 14.48 5.36
CA TRP A 94 -9.00 15.53 5.89
C TRP A 94 -8.18 16.55 6.68
N SER A 95 -8.36 17.83 6.39
CA SER A 95 -7.69 18.91 7.13
C SER A 95 -8.71 19.92 7.66
N THR A 96 -8.67 20.16 8.96
CA THR A 96 -9.43 21.24 9.60
C THR A 96 -8.80 22.62 9.37
N ARG A 97 -7.52 22.67 8.97
CA ARG A 97 -6.78 23.92 8.74
C ARG A 97 -7.15 24.60 7.41
N VAL A 98 -7.49 23.82 6.39
CA VAL A 98 -7.94 24.32 5.08
C VAL A 98 -9.46 24.20 5.02
N LYS A 99 -10.19 25.10 5.70
CA LYS A 99 -11.67 25.20 5.67
C LYS A 99 -12.42 23.85 5.58
N ASN A 100 -12.10 22.87 6.43
CA ASN A 100 -12.74 21.54 6.40
C ASN A 100 -12.75 20.93 4.98
N ASN A 101 -11.58 20.83 4.37
CA ASN A 101 -11.44 20.36 3.01
C ASN A 101 -10.41 19.22 2.94
N TRP A 102 -10.50 18.46 1.86
CA TRP A 102 -9.54 17.43 1.52
C TRP A 102 -8.25 18.06 1.02
N TYR A 103 -7.14 17.75 1.69
CA TYR A 103 -5.82 17.97 1.16
C TYR A 103 -5.45 16.80 0.25
N GLU A 104 -4.91 17.09 -0.93
CA GLU A 104 -4.55 16.08 -1.93
C GLU A 104 -3.06 16.19 -2.28
N ALA A 105 -2.36 15.05 -2.22
CA ALA A 105 -0.97 14.91 -2.63
C ALA A 105 -0.84 13.86 -3.72
N ASN A 106 -0.26 14.27 -4.84
CA ASN A 106 -0.05 13.43 -6.02
C ASN A 106 1.43 13.13 -6.20
N TYR A 107 1.76 11.84 -6.24
CA TYR A 107 3.13 11.36 -6.38
C TYR A 107 3.29 10.49 -7.61
N ARG A 108 4.41 10.67 -8.30
CA ARG A 108 4.96 9.66 -9.21
C ARG A 108 5.72 8.63 -8.39
N VAL A 109 5.52 7.36 -8.72
CA VAL A 109 6.12 6.23 -8.04
C VAL A 109 7.22 5.60 -8.89
N THR A 110 8.34 5.24 -8.26
CA THR A 110 9.29 4.27 -8.80
C THR A 110 9.50 3.15 -7.79
N PHE A 111 9.64 1.92 -8.27
CA PHE A 111 9.82 0.76 -7.42
C PHE A 111 11.29 0.41 -7.25
N GLY A 112 11.64 -0.14 -6.11
CA GLY A 112 12.95 -0.72 -5.87
C GLY A 112 12.86 -1.98 -5.02
N GLN A 113 13.99 -2.66 -4.93
CA GLN A 113 14.12 -3.98 -4.31
C GLN A 113 15.23 -3.93 -3.26
N SER A 114 14.86 -4.23 -2.02
CA SER A 114 15.79 -4.40 -0.91
C SER A 114 16.59 -5.70 -1.07
N GLU A 115 17.77 -5.75 -0.44
CA GLU A 115 18.57 -6.97 -0.38
C GLU A 115 17.77 -8.13 0.25
N GLY A 116 17.89 -9.33 -0.32
CA GLY A 116 17.19 -10.53 0.14
C GLY A 116 15.76 -10.70 -0.39
N TYR A 117 15.19 -9.70 -1.07
CA TYR A 117 13.89 -9.82 -1.73
C TYR A 117 14.07 -10.29 -3.18
N SER A 118 13.11 -11.05 -3.70
CA SER A 118 13.11 -11.52 -5.10
C SER A 118 12.31 -10.62 -6.05
N SER A 119 11.59 -9.64 -5.51
CA SER A 119 10.76 -8.70 -6.24
C SER A 119 10.81 -7.32 -5.59
N PRO A 120 10.47 -6.24 -6.30
CA PRO A 120 10.38 -4.92 -5.69
C PRO A 120 9.44 -4.92 -4.49
N ASN A 121 9.94 -4.44 -3.35
CA ASN A 121 9.24 -4.42 -2.06
C ASN A 121 9.12 -3.01 -1.48
N TYR A 122 9.67 -2.00 -2.14
CA TYR A 122 9.50 -0.61 -1.72
C TYR A 122 9.22 0.31 -2.91
N MET A 123 8.65 1.47 -2.58
CA MET A 123 8.34 2.54 -3.53
C MET A 123 8.97 3.85 -3.08
N ASN A 124 9.58 4.55 -4.03
CA ASN A 124 10.03 5.92 -3.87
C ASN A 124 8.97 6.87 -4.43
N LEU A 125 8.66 7.92 -3.68
CA LEU A 125 7.67 8.91 -4.05
C LEU A 125 8.36 10.20 -4.52
N PHE A 126 7.92 10.70 -5.66
CA PHE A 126 8.38 11.96 -6.22
C PHE A 126 7.19 12.88 -6.46
N ASN A 127 7.37 14.18 -6.26
CA ASN A 127 6.33 15.14 -6.63
C ASN A 127 5.94 14.99 -8.10
N LEU A 128 4.63 14.97 -8.37
CA LEU A 128 4.12 14.91 -9.74
C LEU A 128 4.39 16.22 -10.50
N PHE A 129 4.28 17.35 -9.80
CA PHE A 129 4.43 18.70 -10.36
C PHE A 129 5.67 19.42 -9.80
N GLY A 130 6.30 20.25 -10.63
CA GLY A 130 7.51 20.99 -10.28
C GLY A 130 8.79 20.17 -10.47
N ASN A 131 9.85 20.51 -9.72
CA ASN A 131 11.04 19.67 -9.67
C ASN A 131 10.68 18.29 -9.12
N LYS A 132 11.18 17.23 -9.78
CA LYS A 132 10.98 15.82 -9.40
C LYS A 132 11.74 15.49 -8.12
N THR A 133 11.40 16.18 -7.03
CA THR A 133 12.03 16.03 -5.72
C THR A 133 11.53 14.75 -5.08
N HIS A 134 12.46 13.94 -4.58
CA HIS A 134 12.16 12.78 -3.75
C HIS A 134 11.50 13.24 -2.45
N ARG A 135 10.39 12.61 -2.09
CA ARG A 135 9.57 12.95 -0.91
C ARG A 135 9.73 11.95 0.21
N GLY A 136 10.03 10.71 -0.14
CA GLY A 136 10.29 9.63 0.80
C GLY A 136 10.14 8.28 0.15
N THR A 137 10.32 7.26 0.98
CA THR A 137 10.31 5.86 0.57
C THR A 137 9.34 5.11 1.47
N MET A 138 8.50 4.26 0.89
CA MET A 138 7.59 3.38 1.62
C MET A 138 7.91 1.92 1.30
N TYR A 139 8.08 1.12 2.33
CA TYR A 139 8.38 -0.30 2.26
C TYR A 139 7.11 -1.10 2.53
N LEU A 140 6.86 -2.13 1.71
CA LEU A 140 5.77 -3.07 1.93
C LEU A 140 6.20 -4.12 2.94
N LEU A 141 5.52 -4.13 4.09
CA LEU A 141 5.70 -5.16 5.11
C LEU A 141 4.80 -6.36 4.87
N LEU A 142 3.57 -6.15 4.42
CA LEU A 142 2.61 -7.23 4.14
C LEU A 142 1.46 -6.71 3.29
N SER A 143 0.96 -7.52 2.36
CA SER A 143 -0.29 -7.28 1.67
C SER A 143 -0.93 -8.60 1.24
N ASP A 144 -2.26 -8.59 1.12
CA ASP A 144 -3.03 -9.61 0.41
C ASP A 144 -3.31 -9.23 -1.05
N VAL A 145 -2.66 -8.17 -1.55
CA VAL A 145 -2.82 -7.51 -2.85
C VAL A 145 -4.18 -6.81 -3.02
N ASP A 146 -5.25 -7.45 -2.57
CA ASP A 146 -6.62 -7.10 -2.95
C ASP A 146 -7.36 -6.22 -1.93
N SER A 147 -7.02 -6.23 -0.64
CA SER A 147 -7.83 -5.54 0.37
C SER A 147 -7.02 -4.69 1.35
N CYS A 148 -5.81 -5.13 1.69
CA CYS A 148 -5.02 -4.57 2.76
C CYS A 148 -3.54 -4.48 2.39
N ALA A 149 -2.89 -3.43 2.86
CA ALA A 149 -1.44 -3.29 2.81
C ALA A 149 -0.92 -2.65 4.09
N LEU A 150 0.14 -3.22 4.65
CA LEU A 150 0.89 -2.69 5.77
C LEU A 150 2.20 -2.09 5.24
N LEU A 151 2.36 -0.79 5.41
CA LEU A 151 3.51 -0.04 4.92
C LEU A 151 4.36 0.49 6.07
N TYR A 152 5.67 0.52 5.86
CA TYR A 152 6.65 1.20 6.71
C TYR A 152 7.26 2.39 5.95
N HIS A 153 7.53 3.47 6.67
CA HIS A 153 8.17 4.67 6.12
C HIS A 153 9.54 4.88 6.77
#